data_AF-A0A448HH68-F1
#
_entry.id   AF-A0A448HH68-F1
#
_cell.length_a   1.000
_cell.length_b   1.000
_cell.length_c   1.000
_cell.angle_alpha   90.00
_cell.angle_beta   90.00
_cell.angle_gamma   90.00
#
_symmetry.space_group_name_H-M   'P 1'
#
loop_
_entity.id
_entity.type
_entity.pdbx_description
1 polymer ?
#
loop_
_entity_poly.entity_id
_entity_poly.type
_entity_poly.pdbx_seq_one_letter_code
_entity_poly.pdbx_strand_id
1 'polypeptide(L)'
;MPDRTSVCDLLDSTDLEQRTGLQIAWYSLSRESGTDFPRQSCQIDFAQPDDDIADTIMISYAVASHPERSLVEDRRSYAASSKVDSIAMDGLPGEAVSYVEAENEKIVWRSPVGGEVTIGFISNDSTLAAKDPEGAHELLLHILEEVVPIIDEVAAGPQHPVIYFPASPPARRTS
;
A
#
# COMPACT_ATOMS: atom_id res chain seq x y z
N MET A 1 -9.73 -11.82 1.89
CA MET A 1 -9.51 -10.55 1.17
C MET A 1 -10.62 -9.61 1.62
N PRO A 2 -10.35 -8.33 1.86
CA PRO A 2 -11.42 -7.40 2.18
C PRO A 2 -12.15 -7.11 0.87
N ASP A 3 -13.20 -7.89 0.64
CA ASP A 3 -13.90 -7.92 -0.65
C ASP A 3 -14.69 -6.64 -0.94
N ARG A 4 -14.67 -5.65 -0.04
CA ARG A 4 -15.49 -4.43 -0.13
C ARG A 4 -14.74 -3.19 -0.58
N THR A 5 -13.44 -3.10 -0.35
CA THR A 5 -12.65 -1.90 -0.70
C THR A 5 -11.73 -2.25 -1.88
N SER A 6 -11.91 -1.54 -3.00
CA SER A 6 -11.00 -1.64 -4.13
C SER A 6 -9.73 -0.86 -3.81
N VAL A 7 -8.56 -1.42 -4.13
CA VAL A 7 -7.28 -0.69 -3.99
C VAL A 7 -7.22 0.57 -4.88
N CYS A 8 -7.99 0.62 -5.98
CA CYS A 8 -8.12 1.83 -6.80
C CYS A 8 -8.94 2.95 -6.14
N ASP A 9 -9.81 2.62 -5.17
CA ASP A 9 -10.68 3.61 -4.51
C ASP A 9 -9.99 4.23 -3.29
N LEU A 10 -8.73 3.85 -3.00
CA LEU A 10 -7.99 4.30 -1.82
C LEU A 10 -7.33 5.66 -2.01
N LEU A 11 -7.21 6.12 -3.25
CA LEU A 11 -6.63 7.41 -3.57
C LEU A 11 -7.70 8.36 -4.10
N ASP A 12 -7.60 9.62 -3.67
CA ASP A 12 -8.36 10.70 -4.28
C ASP A 12 -7.72 11.06 -5.63
N SER A 13 -8.49 10.90 -6.71
CA SER A 13 -8.02 11.19 -8.06
C SER A 13 -7.61 12.66 -8.21
N THR A 14 -8.32 13.57 -7.54
CA THR A 14 -8.08 15.02 -7.63
C THR A 14 -6.80 15.41 -6.90
N ASP A 15 -6.57 14.86 -5.71
CA ASP A 15 -5.31 15.10 -4.96
C ASP A 15 -4.11 14.55 -5.74
N LEU A 16 -4.23 13.34 -6.29
CA LEU A 16 -3.18 12.73 -7.09
C LEU A 16 -2.84 13.53 -8.36
N GLU A 17 -3.85 14.01 -9.10
CA GLU A 17 -3.65 14.87 -10.26
C GLU A 17 -3.01 16.22 -9.90
N GLN A 18 -3.37 16.80 -8.74
CA GLN A 18 -2.79 18.07 -8.28
C GLN A 18 -1.31 17.93 -7.91
N ARG A 19 -0.92 16.83 -7.28
CA ARG A 19 0.46 16.59 -6.84
C ARG A 19 1.39 16.24 -7.98
N THR A 20 0.90 15.39 -8.89
CA THR A 20 1.66 15.01 -10.09
C THR A 20 1.64 16.11 -11.14
N GLY A 21 0.65 17.01 -11.12
CA GLY A 21 0.41 17.94 -12.23
C GLY A 21 -0.08 17.25 -13.50
N LEU A 22 -0.37 15.94 -13.42
CA LEU A 22 -0.78 15.09 -14.54
C LEU A 22 -2.25 14.75 -14.44
N GLN A 23 -2.92 14.66 -15.59
CA GLN A 23 -4.28 14.13 -15.65
C GLN A 23 -4.26 12.60 -15.69
N ILE A 24 -5.14 11.98 -14.93
CA ILE A 24 -5.33 10.53 -14.96
C ILE A 24 -6.16 10.18 -16.20
N ALA A 25 -5.67 9.24 -16.99
CA ALA A 25 -6.37 8.73 -18.16
C ALA A 25 -7.40 7.68 -17.77
N TRP A 26 -6.98 6.68 -17.01
CA TRP A 26 -7.83 5.56 -16.60
C TRP A 26 -7.20 4.76 -15.45
N TYR A 27 -8.05 3.93 -14.83
CA TYR A 27 -7.68 2.99 -13.77
C TYR A 27 -7.88 1.55 -14.23
N SER A 28 -6.93 0.68 -13.91
CA SER A 28 -7.03 -0.77 -14.09
C SER A 28 -7.06 -1.48 -12.75
N LEU A 29 -8.13 -2.18 -12.44
CA LEU A 29 -8.18 -3.06 -11.27
C LEU A 29 -7.96 -4.51 -11.71
N SER A 30 -6.94 -5.16 -11.16
CA SER A 30 -6.75 -6.60 -11.25
C SER A 30 -6.94 -7.26 -9.88
N ARG A 31 -7.47 -8.48 -9.88
CA ARG A 31 -7.66 -9.29 -8.68
C ARG A 31 -7.16 -10.70 -8.94
N GLU A 32 -6.23 -11.13 -8.13
CA GLU A 32 -5.75 -12.50 -8.08
C GLU A 32 -6.38 -13.19 -6.88
N SER A 33 -7.26 -14.14 -7.17
CA SER A 33 -7.98 -14.95 -6.17
C SER A 33 -7.67 -16.43 -6.37
N GLY A 34 -7.69 -17.21 -5.30
CA GLY A 34 -7.44 -18.66 -5.37
C GLY A 34 -5.97 -19.07 -5.24
N THR A 35 -5.10 -18.13 -4.85
CA THR A 35 -3.73 -18.36 -4.39
C THR A 35 -3.69 -18.35 -2.87
N ASP A 36 -2.61 -18.86 -2.27
CA ASP A 36 -2.38 -18.76 -0.82
C ASP A 36 -2.25 -17.30 -0.34
N PHE A 37 -1.94 -16.38 -1.26
CA PHE A 37 -1.77 -14.95 -1.02
C PHE A 37 -2.61 -14.15 -2.01
N PRO A 38 -3.92 -13.99 -1.76
CA PRO A 38 -4.78 -13.22 -2.65
C PRO A 38 -4.31 -11.77 -2.72
N ARG A 39 -4.37 -11.18 -3.93
CA ARG A 39 -3.85 -9.85 -4.23
C ARG A 39 -4.86 -9.02 -5.03
N GLN A 40 -4.96 -7.73 -4.74
CA GLN A 40 -5.53 -6.75 -5.66
C GLN A 40 -4.42 -5.81 -6.11
N SER A 41 -4.46 -5.38 -7.38
CA SER A 41 -3.57 -4.34 -7.88
C SER A 41 -4.37 -3.29 -8.64
N CYS A 42 -4.12 -2.03 -8.33
CA CYS A 42 -4.53 -0.90 -9.14
C CYS A 42 -3.37 -0.43 -9.99
N GLN A 43 -3.64 -0.19 -11.27
CA GLN A 43 -2.77 0.57 -12.17
C GLN A 43 -3.47 1.89 -12.48
N ILE A 44 -2.74 2.99 -12.38
CA ILE A 44 -3.22 4.35 -12.65
C ILE A 44 -2.34 4.91 -13.75
N ASP A 45 -2.90 5.10 -14.93
CA ASP A 45 -2.17 5.58 -16.10
C ASP A 45 -2.47 7.06 -16.32
N PHE A 46 -1.43 7.87 -16.57
CA PHE A 46 -1.58 9.29 -16.86
C PHE A 46 -1.80 9.55 -18.35
N ALA A 47 -2.61 10.56 -18.68
CA ALA A 47 -3.00 10.90 -20.05
C ALA A 47 -1.84 11.48 -20.87
N GLN A 48 -0.94 12.18 -20.20
CA GLN A 48 0.31 12.65 -20.76
C GLN A 48 1.38 12.20 -19.78
N PRO A 49 2.13 11.13 -20.08
CA PRO A 49 3.22 10.73 -19.22
C PRO A 49 4.22 11.88 -19.09
N ASP A 50 4.62 12.18 -17.86
CA ASP A 50 5.75 13.07 -17.59
C ASP A 50 7.00 12.22 -17.47
N ASP A 51 7.99 12.58 -18.29
CA ASP A 51 9.31 12.00 -18.30
C ASP A 51 10.03 12.10 -16.93
N ASP A 52 9.63 13.03 -16.07
CA ASP A 52 10.26 13.29 -14.77
C ASP A 52 9.51 12.63 -13.60
N ILE A 53 8.27 12.15 -13.81
CA ILE A 53 7.42 11.62 -12.73
C ILE A 53 7.15 10.13 -12.92
N ALA A 54 6.27 9.75 -13.86
CA ALA A 54 6.00 8.37 -14.25
C ALA A 54 4.92 8.30 -15.33
N ASP A 55 4.94 7.23 -16.13
CA ASP A 55 3.81 6.88 -17.00
C ASP A 55 2.61 6.39 -16.19
N THR A 56 2.91 5.62 -15.14
CA THR A 56 1.93 4.80 -14.44
C THR A 56 2.31 4.64 -12.96
N ILE A 57 1.31 4.70 -12.08
CA ILE A 57 1.44 4.28 -10.68
C ILE A 57 0.78 2.92 -10.50
N MET A 58 1.46 2.01 -9.79
CA MET A 58 0.91 0.73 -9.37
C MET A 58 0.80 0.67 -7.85
N ILE A 59 -0.37 0.25 -7.37
CA ILE A 59 -0.65 -0.01 -5.95
C ILE A 59 -1.15 -1.44 -5.85
N SER A 60 -0.43 -2.30 -5.14
CA SER A 60 -0.83 -3.67 -4.89
C SER A 60 -1.05 -3.89 -3.40
N TYR A 61 -2.12 -4.60 -3.05
CA TYR A 61 -2.40 -5.04 -1.69
C TYR A 61 -2.57 -6.56 -1.67
N ALA A 62 -1.87 -7.23 -0.76
CA ALA A 62 -1.93 -8.66 -0.57
C ALA A 62 -1.93 -9.03 0.92
N VAL A 63 -2.30 -10.28 1.22
CA VAL A 63 -1.94 -10.88 2.51
C VAL A 63 -0.44 -11.16 2.49
N ALA A 64 0.29 -10.64 3.48
CA ALA A 64 1.72 -10.81 3.61
C ALA A 64 2.06 -12.31 3.63
N SER A 65 3.01 -12.73 2.79
CA SER A 65 3.37 -14.14 2.71
C SER A 65 4.18 -14.64 3.91
N HIS A 66 4.87 -13.73 4.59
CA HIS A 66 5.70 -13.99 5.75
C HIS A 66 5.53 -12.83 6.76
N PRO A 67 4.36 -12.70 7.41
CA PRO A 67 4.08 -11.61 8.34
C PRO A 67 5.03 -11.59 9.54
N GLU A 68 5.66 -12.72 9.85
CA GLU A 68 6.64 -12.87 10.92
C GLU A 68 8.03 -12.34 10.59
N ARG A 69 8.33 -12.12 9.29
CA ARG A 69 9.64 -11.62 8.85
C ARG A 69 9.62 -10.10 8.80
N SER A 70 10.69 -9.49 9.30
CA SER A 70 10.88 -8.05 9.14
C SER A 70 11.25 -7.73 7.70
N LEU A 71 10.79 -6.58 7.20
CA LEU A 71 11.23 -6.08 5.88
C LEU A 71 12.74 -5.81 5.84
N VAL A 72 13.35 -5.56 7.00
CA VAL A 72 14.81 -5.43 7.14
C VAL A 72 15.52 -6.75 6.86
N GLU A 73 14.89 -7.89 7.15
CA GLU A 73 15.43 -9.23 6.83
C GLU A 73 15.25 -9.53 5.33
N ASP A 74 14.10 -9.16 4.77
CA ASP A 74 13.81 -9.28 3.33
C ASP A 74 14.66 -8.33 2.47
N ARG A 75 15.24 -7.27 3.07
CA ARG A 75 16.17 -6.32 2.44
C ARG A 75 17.28 -6.99 1.63
N ARG A 76 17.81 -8.13 2.09
CA ARG A 76 18.86 -8.85 1.36
C ARG A 76 18.40 -9.40 0.02
N SER A 77 17.11 -9.72 -0.11
CA SER A 77 16.50 -10.16 -1.37
C SER A 77 16.32 -9.00 -2.35
N TYR A 78 16.00 -7.80 -1.85
CA TYR A 78 15.91 -6.58 -2.65
C TYR A 78 17.30 -6.02 -3.04
N ALA A 79 18.33 -6.24 -2.21
CA ALA A 79 19.64 -5.59 -2.32
C ALA A 79 20.54 -5.99 -3.52
N ALA A 80 20.15 -6.94 -4.38
CA ALA A 80 21.00 -7.33 -5.52
C ALA A 80 21.21 -6.18 -6.53
N SER A 81 20.32 -5.18 -6.55
CA SER A 81 20.43 -3.98 -7.40
C SER A 81 19.85 -2.69 -6.79
N SER A 82 19.41 -2.70 -5.52
CA SER A 82 18.59 -1.62 -4.95
C SER A 82 19.27 -0.87 -3.81
N LYS A 83 19.17 0.46 -3.79
CA LYS A 83 19.31 1.28 -2.58
C LYS A 83 18.09 1.01 -1.69
N VAL A 84 18.30 0.72 -0.42
CA VAL A 84 17.19 0.37 0.48
C VAL A 84 17.17 1.25 1.72
N ASP A 85 16.11 2.03 1.87
CA ASP A 85 15.92 2.94 3.00
C ASP A 85 14.73 2.48 3.87
N SER A 86 14.95 2.46 5.19
CA SER A 86 13.87 2.20 6.14
C SER A 86 13.05 3.46 6.32
N ILE A 87 11.74 3.34 6.17
CA ILE A 87 10.81 4.46 6.29
C ILE A 87 10.16 4.40 7.67
N ALA A 88 10.37 5.44 8.47
CA ALA A 88 9.63 5.66 9.69
C ALA A 88 8.46 6.59 9.38
N MET A 89 7.23 6.12 9.54
CA MET A 89 6.02 6.94 9.36
C MET A 89 5.41 7.24 10.72
N ASP A 90 5.24 8.53 11.03
CA ASP A 90 4.70 8.96 12.31
C ASP A 90 3.25 8.48 12.47
N GLY A 91 3.00 7.61 13.45
CA GLY A 91 1.66 7.17 13.83
C GLY A 91 1.05 6.06 12.98
N LEU A 92 1.77 5.51 12.00
CA LEU A 92 1.31 4.35 11.22
C LEU A 92 1.92 3.04 11.75
N PRO A 93 1.12 1.99 11.97
CA PRO A 93 1.65 0.70 12.41
C PRO A 93 2.43 0.02 11.27
N GLY A 94 3.45 -0.78 11.60
CA GLY A 94 4.16 -1.62 10.61
C GLY A 94 5.55 -1.13 10.23
N GLU A 95 6.14 -1.80 9.24
CA GLU A 95 7.46 -1.48 8.70
C GLU A 95 7.31 -1.11 7.22
N ALA A 96 8.11 -0.14 6.74
CA ALA A 96 8.18 0.19 5.33
C ALA A 96 9.64 0.28 4.85
N VAL A 97 9.82 -0.08 3.58
CA VAL A 97 11.11 -0.13 2.92
C VAL A 97 10.98 0.39 1.49
N SER A 98 11.81 1.36 1.10
CA SER A 98 11.95 1.76 -0.29
C SER A 98 13.04 0.96 -0.99
N TYR A 99 12.89 0.72 -2.29
CA TYR A 99 13.91 0.10 -3.12
C TYR A 99 13.72 0.41 -4.60
N VAL A 100 14.82 0.44 -5.35
CA VAL A 100 14.80 0.58 -6.82
C VAL A 100 14.91 -0.79 -7.49
N GLU A 101 13.91 -1.18 -8.27
CA GLU A 101 13.94 -2.41 -9.08
C GLU A 101 13.76 -2.07 -10.56
N ALA A 102 14.70 -2.49 -11.40
CA ALA A 102 14.71 -2.19 -12.84
C ALA A 102 14.48 -0.69 -13.13
N GLU A 103 15.21 0.18 -12.41
CA GLU A 103 15.12 1.65 -12.53
C GLU A 103 13.73 2.21 -12.21
N ASN A 104 12.93 1.52 -11.39
CA ASN A 104 11.67 2.04 -10.88
C ASN A 104 11.71 2.06 -9.35
N GLU A 105 11.44 3.21 -8.75
CA GLU A 105 11.29 3.34 -7.29
C GLU A 105 10.01 2.63 -6.85
N LYS A 106 10.14 1.84 -5.78
CA LYS A 106 9.06 1.10 -5.15
C LYS A 106 9.14 1.25 -3.64
N ILE A 107 7.99 1.24 -2.99
CA ILE A 107 7.88 1.15 -1.54
C ILE A 107 7.02 -0.06 -1.20
N VAL A 108 7.53 -0.88 -0.28
CA VAL A 108 6.77 -1.97 0.33
C VAL A 108 6.54 -1.65 1.79
N TRP A 109 5.30 -1.76 2.22
CA TRP A 109 4.90 -1.67 3.61
C TRP A 109 4.22 -2.95 4.06
N ARG A 110 4.47 -3.34 5.31
CA ARG A 110 3.88 -4.53 5.93
C ARG A 110 3.21 -4.17 7.24
N SER A 111 1.92 -4.47 7.33
CA SER A 111 1.12 -4.33 8.54
C SER A 111 1.53 -5.37 9.59
N PRO A 112 1.51 -5.03 10.89
CA PRO A 112 1.68 -6.00 11.98
C PRO A 112 0.61 -7.10 11.99
N VAL A 113 -0.57 -6.85 11.40
CA VAL A 113 -1.67 -7.83 11.32
C VAL A 113 -1.67 -8.65 10.02
N GLY A 114 -0.62 -8.53 9.19
CA GLY A 114 -0.36 -9.42 8.05
C GLY A 114 -0.88 -8.93 6.70
N GLY A 115 -1.14 -7.64 6.54
CA GLY A 115 -1.30 -7.00 5.22
C GLY A 115 0.06 -6.58 4.63
N GLU A 116 0.18 -6.59 3.31
CA GLU A 116 1.32 -6.07 2.56
C GLU A 116 0.83 -5.13 1.47
N VAL A 117 1.40 -3.94 1.39
CA VAL A 117 1.16 -2.95 0.34
C VAL A 117 2.45 -2.74 -0.44
N THR A 118 2.37 -2.75 -1.76
CA THR A 118 3.45 -2.38 -2.66
C THR A 118 2.99 -1.23 -3.52
N ILE A 119 3.73 -0.13 -3.50
CA ILE A 119 3.49 1.04 -4.36
C ILE A 119 4.73 1.19 -5.22
N GLY A 120 4.56 1.51 -6.49
CA GLY A 120 5.70 1.82 -7.33
C GLY A 120 5.32 2.50 -8.60
N PHE A 121 6.30 3.16 -9.19
CA PHE A 121 6.17 3.64 -10.56
C PHE A 121 6.40 2.49 -11.54
N ILE A 122 5.68 2.56 -12.64
CA ILE A 122 5.96 1.75 -13.82
C ILE A 122 6.22 2.75 -14.93
N SER A 123 7.47 2.87 -15.32
CA SER A 123 7.85 3.57 -16.53
C SER A 123 8.10 2.58 -17.68
N ASN A 124 7.59 2.89 -18.87
CA ASN A 124 7.96 2.18 -20.09
C ASN A 124 9.37 2.57 -20.57
N ASP A 125 9.88 3.73 -20.14
CA ASP A 125 11.26 4.15 -20.31
C ASP A 125 12.03 3.96 -18.99
N SER A 126 12.90 2.96 -18.93
CA SER A 126 13.67 2.63 -17.72
C SER A 126 14.67 3.72 -17.30
N THR A 127 14.62 4.93 -17.86
CA THR A 127 15.46 6.07 -17.44
C THR A 127 14.72 7.13 -16.63
N LEU A 128 13.39 7.04 -16.48
CA LEU A 128 12.58 8.10 -15.85
C LEU A 128 12.83 8.26 -14.34
N ALA A 129 13.01 7.16 -13.57
CA ALA A 129 13.31 7.28 -12.13
C ALA A 129 14.65 7.96 -11.84
N ALA A 130 15.50 8.17 -12.85
CA ALA A 130 16.76 8.88 -12.71
C ALA A 130 16.63 10.40 -12.86
N LYS A 131 15.53 10.93 -13.39
CA LYS A 131 15.38 12.37 -13.68
C LYS A 131 14.95 13.20 -12.45
N ASP A 132 13.96 12.74 -11.68
CA ASP A 132 13.61 13.30 -10.37
C ASP A 132 13.39 12.20 -9.30
N PRO A 133 14.46 11.56 -8.83
CA PRO A 133 14.36 10.49 -7.84
C PRO A 133 13.83 10.96 -6.47
N GLU A 134 13.98 12.24 -6.13
CA GLU A 134 13.53 12.79 -4.84
C GLU A 134 12.02 13.05 -4.87
N GLY A 135 11.50 13.73 -5.90
CA GLY A 135 10.07 13.94 -6.07
C GLY A 135 9.28 12.64 -6.23
N ALA A 136 9.84 11.67 -6.97
CA ALA A 136 9.27 10.33 -7.08
C ALA A 136 9.15 9.65 -5.70
N HIS A 137 10.23 9.66 -4.90
CA HIS A 137 10.23 9.08 -3.57
C HIS A 137 9.21 9.76 -2.63
N GLU A 138 9.15 11.09 -2.63
CA GLU A 138 8.19 11.87 -1.83
C GLU A 138 6.73 11.56 -2.21
N LEU A 139 6.44 11.42 -3.51
CA LEU A 139 5.10 11.07 -3.97
C LEU A 139 4.68 9.66 -3.51
N LEU A 140 5.58 8.67 -3.58
CA LEU A 140 5.29 7.31 -3.11
C LEU A 140 5.07 7.26 -1.59
N LEU A 141 5.84 8.06 -0.83
CA LEU A 141 5.63 8.20 0.62
C LEU A 141 4.25 8.79 0.92
N HIS A 142 3.86 9.85 0.22
CA HIS A 142 2.55 10.47 0.39
C HIS A 142 1.42 9.48 0.09
N ILE A 143 1.51 8.74 -1.02
CA ILE A 143 0.55 7.67 -1.37
C ILE A 143 0.51 6.61 -0.27
N LEU A 144 1.66 6.23 0.28
CA LEU A 144 1.73 5.27 1.37
C LEU A 144 1.00 5.76 2.62
N GLU A 145 1.20 7.03 3.00
CA GLU A 145 0.54 7.64 4.16
C GLU A 145 -0.99 7.70 4.04
N GLU A 146 -1.52 7.85 2.81
CA GLU A 146 -2.95 7.82 2.55
C GLU A 146 -3.54 6.39 2.57
N VAL A 147 -2.83 5.45 1.95
CA VAL A 147 -3.34 4.08 1.73
C VAL A 147 -3.27 3.23 3.00
N VAL A 148 -2.18 3.36 3.77
CA VAL A 148 -1.90 2.49 4.92
C VAL A 148 -2.96 2.51 6.01
N PRO A 149 -3.46 3.67 6.49
CA PRO A 149 -4.51 3.70 7.51
C PRO A 149 -5.75 2.90 7.11
N ILE A 150 -6.16 3.03 5.85
CA ILE A 150 -7.34 2.38 5.30
C ILE A 150 -7.09 0.86 5.21
N ILE A 151 -5.94 0.46 4.67
CA ILE A 151 -5.57 -0.95 4.55
C ILE A 151 -5.41 -1.62 5.92
N ASP A 152 -4.86 -0.94 6.92
CA ASP A 152 -4.67 -1.50 8.26
C ASP A 152 -6.00 -1.74 8.97
N GLU A 153 -6.93 -0.78 8.90
CA GLU A 153 -8.31 -0.96 9.40
C GLU A 153 -8.99 -2.16 8.72
N VAL A 154 -8.80 -2.24 7.40
CA VAL A 154 -9.38 -3.27 6.56
C VAL A 154 -8.75 -4.66 6.84
N ALA A 155 -7.45 -4.73 7.11
CA ALA A 155 -6.73 -5.95 7.46
C ALA A 155 -7.05 -6.44 8.89
N ALA A 156 -7.35 -5.53 9.82
CA ALA A 156 -7.79 -5.86 11.17
C ALA A 156 -9.14 -6.60 11.21
N GLY A 157 -9.91 -6.58 10.11
CA GLY A 157 -11.18 -7.26 9.98
C GLY A 157 -12.31 -6.60 10.79
N PRO A 158 -13.53 -7.16 10.79
CA PRO A 158 -14.62 -6.59 11.56
C PRO A 158 -14.25 -6.57 13.06
N GLN A 159 -14.34 -5.38 13.68
CA GLN A 159 -14.16 -5.25 15.12
C GLN A 159 -15.12 -6.19 15.84
N HIS A 160 -14.61 -7.26 16.43
CA HIS A 160 -15.42 -8.10 17.30
C HIS A 160 -15.73 -7.27 18.55
N PRO A 161 -17.01 -7.03 18.89
CA PRO A 161 -17.33 -6.41 20.17
C PRO A 161 -16.74 -7.30 21.27
N VAL A 162 -15.88 -6.73 22.12
CA VAL A 162 -15.33 -7.43 23.27
C VAL A 162 -16.49 -7.68 24.23
N ILE A 163 -17.08 -8.88 24.16
CA ILE A 163 -18.11 -9.31 25.11
C ILE A 163 -17.42 -9.67 26.41
N TYR A 164 -17.44 -8.76 27.39
CA TYR A 164 -17.06 -9.08 28.76
C TYR A 164 -18.14 -9.96 29.40
N PHE A 165 -17.83 -11.24 29.62
CA PHE A 165 -18.60 -12.10 30.53
C PHE A 165 -18.13 -11.87 31.97
N PRO A 166 -19.03 -11.89 32.98
CA PRO A 166 -20.34 -12.55 32.96
C PRO A 166 -21.54 -11.63 32.75
N ALA A 167 -22.61 -12.16 32.14
CA ALA A 167 -23.91 -11.51 32.08
C ALA A 167 -24.40 -11.23 33.51
N SER A 168 -24.70 -9.97 33.81
CA SER A 168 -25.32 -9.61 35.09
C SER A 168 -26.64 -10.38 35.26
N PRO A 169 -26.88 -11.04 36.42
CA PRO A 169 -28.11 -11.80 36.61
C PRO A 169 -29.32 -10.87 36.56
N PRO A 170 -30.47 -11.32 36.02
CA PRO A 170 -31.65 -10.48 35.89
C PRO A 170 -32.11 -10.01 37.28
N ALA A 171 -32.40 -8.72 37.39
CA ALA A 171 -32.95 -8.12 38.60
C ALA A 171 -34.21 -8.88 39.05
N ARG A 172 -34.15 -9.48 40.23
CA ARG A 172 -35.27 -10.14 40.89
C ARG A 172 -36.36 -9.09 41.13
N ARG A 173 -37.46 -9.15 40.39
CA ARG A 173 -38.69 -8.41 40.73
C ARG A 173 -39.17 -8.87 42.10
N THR A 174 -39.16 -7.98 43.08
CA THR A 174 -39.87 -8.16 44.35
C THR A 174 -41.35 -7.89 44.11
N SER A 175 -42.19 -8.87 44.43
CA SER A 175 -43.62 -8.70 44.66
C SER A 175 -43.87 -7.99 45.98
#